data_AF-A0A955YC21-F1
#
_entry.id   AF-A0A955YC21-F1
#
_cell.length_a   1.000
_cell.length_b   1.000
_cell.length_c   1.000
_cell.angle_alpha   90.00
_cell.angle_beta   90.00
_cell.angle_gamma   90.00
#
_symmetry.space_group_name_H-M   'P 1'
#
loop_
_entity.id
_entity.type
_entity.pdbx_description
1 polymer ?
#
loop_
_entity_poly.entity_id
_entity_poly.type
_entity_poly.pdbx_seq_one_letter_code
_entity_poly.pdbx_strand_id
1 'polypeptide(L)'
;LCDAGRVGRALRDHPRLRMCVPHLGADEFPAYADLLRRHDNLWLDTTMVLADYLPGEVPWDLVRARPERILYGTDFPNLPYAWDRELRALAGAGLPDAALEAILGGNARALFGIDRGPAVTDAP
;
A
#
# COMPACT_ATOMS: atom_id res chain seq x y z
N LEU A 1 -8.21 0.10 -15.50
CA LEU A 1 -7.24 1.19 -15.77
C LEU A 1 -5.81 0.76 -15.42
N CYS A 2 -5.64 0.07 -14.29
CA CYS A 2 -4.37 -0.51 -13.83
C CYS A 2 -4.23 -1.98 -14.25
N ASP A 3 -4.30 -2.28 -15.54
CA ASP A 3 -3.97 -3.63 -16.06
C ASP A 3 -2.49 -3.93 -15.79
N ALA A 4 -2.20 -5.08 -15.16
CA ALA A 4 -0.84 -5.42 -14.74
C ALA A 4 0.15 -5.49 -15.93
N GLY A 5 -0.32 -5.92 -17.09
CA GLY A 5 0.48 -5.96 -18.32
C GLY A 5 0.91 -4.57 -18.80
N ARG A 6 0.00 -3.59 -18.79
CA ARG A 6 0.25 -2.18 -19.13
C ARG A 6 1.18 -1.54 -18.10
N VAL A 7 0.94 -1.75 -16.82
CA VAL A 7 1.79 -1.25 -15.73
C VAL A 7 3.22 -1.81 -15.86
N GLY A 8 3.34 -3.11 -16.08
CA GLY A 8 4.64 -3.76 -16.29
C GLY A 8 5.41 -3.23 -17.48
N ARG A 9 4.73 -2.87 -18.59
CA ARG A 9 5.38 -2.19 -19.73
C ARG A 9 5.90 -0.81 -19.32
N ALA A 10 5.06 0.01 -18.70
CA ALA A 10 5.44 1.36 -18.26
C ALA A 10 6.65 1.33 -17.31
N LEU A 11 6.68 0.41 -16.35
CA LEU A 11 7.79 0.26 -15.40
C LEU A 11 9.10 -0.17 -16.08
N ARG A 12 9.04 -0.97 -17.15
CA ARG A 12 10.22 -1.36 -17.93
C ARG A 12 10.73 -0.23 -18.81
N ASP A 13 9.82 0.46 -19.50
CA ASP A 13 10.18 1.52 -20.43
C ASP A 13 10.63 2.80 -19.71
N HIS A 14 10.21 2.98 -18.45
CA HIS A 14 10.55 4.12 -17.61
C HIS A 14 11.08 3.69 -16.23
N PRO A 15 12.31 3.15 -16.14
CA PRO A 15 12.85 2.60 -14.88
C PRO A 15 13.06 3.64 -13.77
N ARG A 16 13.02 4.94 -14.10
CA ARG A 16 13.08 6.04 -13.12
C ARG A 16 11.71 6.52 -12.64
N LEU A 17 10.62 6.10 -13.27
CA LEU A 17 9.26 6.43 -12.84
C LEU A 17 8.99 5.76 -11.51
N ARG A 18 8.59 6.51 -10.50
CA ARG A 18 8.03 5.95 -9.27
C ARG A 18 6.52 5.85 -9.44
N MET A 19 5.96 4.66 -9.28
CA MET A 19 4.53 4.41 -9.50
C MET A 19 3.87 3.84 -8.25
N CYS A 20 2.69 4.35 -7.90
CA CYS A 20 1.81 3.75 -6.90
C CYS A 20 0.55 3.24 -7.61
N VAL A 21 0.14 2.01 -7.35
CA VAL A 21 -1.10 1.42 -7.87
C VAL A 21 -2.07 1.16 -6.72
N PRO A 22 -3.35 1.55 -6.86
CA PRO A 22 -4.30 1.43 -5.77
C PRO A 22 -4.79 0.01 -5.52
N HIS A 23 -5.36 -0.17 -4.34
CA HIS A 23 -6.10 -1.37 -3.94
C HIS A 23 -5.27 -2.66 -4.07
N LEU A 24 -3.97 -2.60 -3.74
CA LEU A 24 -3.02 -3.71 -3.88
C LEU A 24 -3.01 -4.35 -5.27
N GLY A 25 -3.51 -3.67 -6.30
CA GLY A 25 -3.71 -4.25 -7.63
C GLY A 25 -4.87 -5.26 -7.69
N ALA A 26 -5.98 -4.95 -7.03
CA ALA A 26 -7.22 -5.72 -7.04
C ALA A 26 -7.58 -6.26 -8.43
N ASP A 27 -8.20 -7.44 -8.43
CA ASP A 27 -8.46 -8.31 -9.59
C ASP A 27 -7.21 -9.01 -10.18
N GLU A 28 -5.99 -8.56 -9.86
CA GLU A 28 -4.74 -9.11 -10.40
C GLU A 28 -3.64 -9.31 -9.34
N PHE A 29 -4.00 -9.61 -8.08
CA PHE A 29 -3.04 -9.71 -6.96
C PHE A 29 -1.78 -10.55 -7.26
N PRO A 30 -1.87 -11.75 -7.88
CA PRO A 30 -0.67 -12.54 -8.19
C PRO A 30 0.26 -11.85 -9.21
N ALA A 31 -0.31 -11.17 -10.21
CA ALA A 31 0.46 -10.44 -11.21
C ALA A 31 1.15 -9.21 -10.59
N TYR A 32 0.47 -8.51 -9.69
CA TYR A 32 1.05 -7.39 -8.95
C TYR A 32 2.11 -7.83 -7.95
N ALA A 33 1.95 -8.99 -7.29
CA ALA A 33 3.00 -9.57 -6.45
C ALA A 33 4.28 -9.86 -7.27
N ASP A 34 4.14 -10.35 -8.51
CA ASP A 34 5.27 -10.56 -9.40
C ASP A 34 5.93 -9.25 -9.86
N LEU A 35 5.13 -8.24 -10.22
CA LEU A 35 5.64 -6.92 -10.56
C LEU A 35 6.41 -6.28 -9.38
N LEU A 36 5.85 -6.37 -8.17
CA LEU A 36 6.46 -5.83 -6.95
C LEU A 36 7.81 -6.49 -6.62
N ARG A 37 7.96 -7.78 -6.93
CA ARG A 37 9.26 -8.49 -6.82
C ARG A 37 10.28 -8.03 -7.86
N ARG A 38 9.85 -7.62 -9.05
CA ARG A 38 10.73 -7.28 -10.18
C ARG A 38 11.06 -5.79 -10.30
N HIS A 39 10.25 -4.92 -9.72
CA HIS A 39 10.34 -3.48 -9.91
C HIS A 39 10.38 -2.75 -8.56
N ASP A 40 11.57 -2.35 -8.12
CA ASP A 40 11.75 -1.60 -6.88
C ASP A 40 11.15 -0.19 -6.90
N ASN A 41 10.74 0.29 -8.07
CA ASN A 41 10.10 1.57 -8.31
C ASN A 41 8.55 1.49 -8.36
N LEU A 42 7.97 0.37 -7.92
CA LEU A 42 6.53 0.16 -7.76
C LEU A 42 6.15 0.12 -6.28
N TRP A 43 5.09 0.84 -5.94
CA TRP A 43 4.38 0.80 -4.66
C TRP A 43 2.93 0.41 -4.89
N LEU A 44 2.30 -0.18 -3.87
CA LEU A 44 0.87 -0.45 -3.86
C LEU A 44 0.24 0.15 -2.62
N ASP A 45 -0.99 0.66 -2.70
CA ASP A 45 -1.72 1.10 -1.51
C ASP A 45 -2.82 0.12 -1.05
N THR A 46 -3.10 0.12 0.24
CA THR A 46 -4.00 -0.83 0.92
C THR A 46 -5.48 -0.60 0.66
N THR A 47 -5.81 0.59 0.15
CA THR A 47 -7.14 1.17 0.08
C THR A 47 -8.22 0.14 -0.24
N MET A 48 -9.25 0.05 0.60
CA MET A 48 -10.41 -0.85 0.46
C MET A 48 -10.12 -2.35 0.55
N VAL A 49 -8.92 -2.82 0.25
CA VAL A 49 -8.59 -4.25 0.29
C VAL A 49 -8.59 -4.75 1.72
N LEU A 50 -7.94 -4.01 2.64
CA LEU A 50 -7.80 -4.47 4.03
C LEU A 50 -9.10 -4.33 4.85
N ALA A 51 -10.13 -3.71 4.27
CA ALA A 51 -11.44 -3.56 4.88
C ALA A 51 -12.41 -4.70 4.53
N ASP A 52 -11.96 -5.70 3.77
CA ASP A 52 -12.80 -6.78 3.23
C ASP A 52 -13.98 -6.24 2.39
N TYR A 53 -13.72 -5.13 1.69
CA TYR A 53 -14.74 -4.48 0.85
C TYR A 53 -14.72 -4.98 -0.58
N LEU A 54 -13.53 -5.26 -1.13
CA LEU A 54 -13.38 -5.80 -2.47
C LEU A 54 -13.56 -7.33 -2.45
N PRO A 55 -14.07 -7.94 -3.54
CA PRO A 55 -14.24 -9.39 -3.60
C PRO A 55 -12.92 -10.14 -3.43
N GLY A 56 -12.97 -11.27 -2.70
CA GLY A 56 -11.83 -12.15 -2.48
C GLY A 56 -11.16 -11.93 -1.13
N GLU A 57 -10.21 -12.80 -0.80
CA GLU A 57 -9.46 -12.70 0.46
C GLU A 57 -8.38 -11.63 0.37
N VAL A 58 -8.09 -11.00 1.51
CA VAL A 58 -6.97 -10.07 1.64
C VAL A 58 -5.66 -10.78 1.32
N PRO A 59 -4.86 -10.28 0.34
CA PRO A 59 -3.60 -10.91 -0.07
C PRO A 59 -2.47 -10.57 0.90
N TRP A 60 -2.57 -11.01 2.16
CA TRP A 60 -1.59 -10.67 3.19
C TRP A 60 -0.16 -11.10 2.84
N ASP A 61 0.01 -12.17 2.07
CA ASP A 61 1.33 -12.60 1.62
C ASP A 61 2.00 -11.59 0.69
N LEU A 62 1.23 -10.88 -0.14
CA LEU A 62 1.73 -9.76 -0.95
C LEU A 62 2.24 -8.64 -0.04
N VAL A 63 1.47 -8.30 0.99
CA VAL A 63 1.80 -7.23 1.93
C VAL A 63 3.06 -7.58 2.73
N ARG A 64 3.17 -8.83 3.19
CA ARG A 64 4.30 -9.34 3.97
C ARG A 64 5.57 -9.54 3.14
N ALA A 65 5.46 -9.77 1.84
CA ALA A 65 6.62 -10.02 0.97
C ALA A 65 7.49 -8.78 0.76
N ARG A 66 6.88 -7.59 0.68
CA ARG A 66 7.58 -6.30 0.43
C ARG A 66 6.91 -5.16 1.20
N PRO A 67 6.86 -5.20 2.56
CA PRO A 67 6.15 -4.20 3.36
C PRO A 67 6.66 -2.77 3.12
N GLU A 68 7.92 -2.60 2.72
CA GLU A 68 8.54 -1.32 2.37
C GLU A 68 8.09 -0.74 1.01
N ARG A 69 7.22 -1.46 0.30
CA ARG A 69 6.55 -1.02 -0.95
C ARG A 69 5.04 -0.91 -0.82
N ILE A 70 4.51 -1.03 0.40
CA ILE A 70 3.07 -0.90 0.66
C ILE A 70 2.79 0.43 1.36
N LEU A 71 1.77 1.15 0.89
CA LEU A 71 1.32 2.41 1.47
C LEU A 71 -0.06 2.21 2.11
N TYR A 72 -0.24 2.72 3.32
CA TYR A 72 -1.59 2.85 3.86
C TYR A 72 -2.34 4.00 3.16
N GLY A 73 -3.57 3.74 2.70
CA GLY A 73 -4.47 4.72 2.10
C GLY A 73 -5.93 4.37 2.43
N THR A 74 -6.77 5.38 2.66
CA THR A 74 -8.17 5.20 3.08
C THR A 74 -9.20 5.37 1.96
N ASP A 75 -8.83 6.02 0.86
CA ASP A 75 -9.76 6.62 -0.11
C ASP A 75 -10.72 7.68 0.44
N PHE A 76 -10.45 8.30 1.59
CA PHE A 76 -11.31 9.38 2.07
C PHE A 76 -11.49 10.46 0.98
N PRO A 77 -12.72 10.92 0.68
CA PRO A 77 -13.97 10.70 1.42
C PRO A 77 -14.84 9.51 0.95
N ASN A 78 -14.39 8.68 0.02
CA ASN A 78 -15.19 7.63 -0.64
C ASN A 78 -15.32 6.33 0.18
N LEU A 79 -15.04 6.36 1.49
CA LEU A 79 -15.07 5.21 2.38
C LEU A 79 -16.50 4.62 2.50
N PRO A 80 -16.74 3.38 2.06
CA PRO A 80 -18.03 2.70 2.19
C PRO A 80 -18.18 1.96 3.54
N TYR A 81 -17.22 2.14 4.45
CA TYR A 81 -17.12 1.49 5.76
C TYR A 81 -16.53 2.45 6.81
N ALA A 82 -16.47 2.00 8.08
CA ALA A 82 -15.88 2.78 9.16
C ALA A 82 -14.39 3.07 8.92
N TRP A 83 -13.99 4.34 9.08
CA TRP A 83 -12.67 4.86 8.72
C TRP A 83 -11.48 4.07 9.34
N ASP A 84 -11.69 3.47 10.49
CA ASP A 84 -10.67 2.76 11.27
C ASP A 84 -10.57 1.26 10.97
N ARG A 85 -11.43 0.72 10.10
CA ARG A 85 -11.49 -0.71 9.80
C ARG A 85 -10.15 -1.25 9.26
N GLU A 86 -9.56 -0.58 8.29
CA GLU A 86 -8.26 -1.00 7.72
C GLU A 86 -7.12 -0.91 8.74
N LEU A 87 -7.15 0.09 9.63
CA LEU A 87 -6.15 0.23 10.70
C LEU A 87 -6.22 -0.93 11.68
N ARG A 88 -7.44 -1.33 12.07
CA ARG A 88 -7.66 -2.50 12.93
C ARG A 88 -7.17 -3.78 12.25
N ALA A 89 -7.42 -3.93 10.96
CA ALA A 89 -6.93 -5.07 10.19
C ALA A 89 -5.39 -5.12 10.14
N LEU A 90 -4.73 -3.99 9.85
CA LEU A 90 -3.27 -3.87 9.87
C LEU A 90 -2.68 -4.20 11.25
N ALA A 91 -3.26 -3.65 12.32
CA ALA A 91 -2.81 -3.92 13.69
C ALA A 91 -2.99 -5.39 14.09
N GLY A 92 -4.05 -6.05 13.60
CA GLY A 92 -4.33 -7.46 13.86
C GLY A 92 -3.55 -8.44 12.97
N ALA A 93 -2.82 -7.97 11.96
CA ALA A 93 -2.19 -8.83 10.95
C ALA A 93 -0.89 -9.52 11.40
N GLY A 94 -0.40 -9.21 12.60
CA GLY A 94 0.85 -9.77 13.16
C GLY A 94 2.11 -9.34 12.40
N LEU A 95 2.10 -8.16 11.79
CA LEU A 95 3.28 -7.58 11.15
C LEU A 95 4.30 -7.15 12.22
N PRO A 96 5.61 -7.25 11.97
CA PRO A 96 6.61 -6.62 12.82
C PRO A 96 6.36 -5.11 12.95
N ASP A 97 6.60 -4.53 14.13
CA ASP A 97 6.34 -3.10 14.40
C ASP A 97 7.00 -2.17 13.36
N ALA A 98 8.23 -2.48 12.93
CA ALA A 98 8.93 -1.70 11.91
C ALA A 98 8.23 -1.75 10.54
N ALA A 99 7.61 -2.88 10.18
CA ALA A 99 6.83 -3.01 8.95
C ALA A 99 5.51 -2.24 9.07
N LEU A 100 4.85 -2.30 10.23
CA LEU A 100 3.63 -1.54 10.49
C LEU A 100 3.89 -0.02 10.44
N GLU A 101 4.95 0.47 11.09
CA GLU A 101 5.36 1.88 11.02
C GLU A 101 5.68 2.30 9.58
N ALA A 102 6.38 1.45 8.82
CA ALA A 102 6.67 1.70 7.42
C ALA A 102 5.38 1.86 6.60
N ILE A 103 4.44 0.92 6.71
CA ILE A 103 3.18 0.93 5.96
C ILE A 103 2.30 2.12 6.33
N LEU A 104 2.16 2.42 7.62
CA LEU A 104 1.29 3.49 8.13
C LEU A 104 1.79 4.90 7.77
N GLY A 105 3.05 5.06 7.38
CA GLY A 105 3.52 6.36 6.90
C GLY A 105 5.00 6.46 6.55
N GLY A 106 5.86 5.57 7.05
CA GLY A 106 7.29 5.60 6.74
C GLY A 106 7.58 5.52 5.24
N ASN A 107 6.87 4.65 4.52
CA ASN A 107 7.02 4.46 3.08
C ASN A 107 6.53 5.67 2.29
N ALA A 108 5.39 6.26 2.67
CA ALA A 108 4.88 7.47 2.04
C ALA A 108 5.85 8.64 2.22
N ARG A 109 6.43 8.78 3.42
CA ARG A 109 7.45 9.79 3.71
C ARG A 109 8.69 9.62 2.83
N ALA A 110 9.19 8.40 2.69
CA ALA A 110 10.34 8.10 1.83
C ALA A 110 10.02 8.34 0.33
N LEU A 111 8.83 7.94 -0.13
CA LEU A 111 8.42 8.07 -1.52
C LEU A 111 8.25 9.53 -1.96
N PHE A 112 7.55 10.31 -1.14
CA PHE A 112 7.16 11.69 -1.44
C PHE A 112 8.14 12.74 -0.88
N GLY A 113 9.16 12.33 -0.12
CA GLY A 113 10.12 13.26 0.50
C GLY A 113 9.48 14.13 1.59
N ILE A 114 8.59 13.54 2.40
CA ILE A 114 7.89 14.25 3.47
C ILE A 114 8.73 14.20 4.75
N ASP A 115 9.21 15.36 5.17
CA ASP A 115 9.91 15.50 6.45
C ASP A 115 8.98 15.16 7.62
N ARG A 116 9.54 14.61 8.69
CA ARG A 116 8.77 14.50 9.94
C ARG A 116 8.53 15.93 10.40
N GLY A 117 7.27 16.37 10.36
CA GLY A 117 6.86 17.54 11.11
C GLY A 117 7.21 17.35 12.60
N PRO A 118 7.18 18.44 13.39
CA PRO A 118 7.35 18.31 14.83
C PRO A 118 6.40 17.24 15.36
N ALA A 119 6.87 16.46 16.34
CA ALA A 119 6.00 15.50 17.02
C ALA A 119 4.76 16.27 17.49
N VAL A 120 3.58 15.75 17.16
CA VAL A 120 2.34 16.22 17.78
C VAL A 120 2.49 15.84 19.24
N THR A 121 2.91 16.80 20.07
CA THR A 121 2.75 16.67 21.51
C THR A 121 1.26 16.73 21.75
N ASP A 122 0.71 15.69 22.38
CA ASP A 122 -0.69 15.69 22.80
C ASP A 122 -1.01 17.03 23.46
N ALA A 123 -2.01 17.71 22.91
CA ALA A 123 -2.60 18.85 23.61
C ALA A 123 -3.19 18.32 24.93
N PRO A 124 -3.06 19.09 26.03
CA PRO A 124 -3.45 18.63 27.37
C PRO A 124 -4.91 18.21 27.49
#